data_AF-A0AAJ0DFE3-F1
#
_entry.id   AF-A0AAJ0DFE3-F1
#
_cell.length_a   1.000
_cell.length_b   1.000
_cell.length_c   1.000
_cell.angle_alpha   90.00
_cell.angle_beta   90.00
_cell.angle_gamma   90.00
#
_symmetry.space_group_name_H-M   'P 1'
#
loop_
_entity.id
_entity.type
_entity.pdbx_description
1 polymer ?
#
loop_
_entity_poly.entity_id
_entity_poly.type
_entity_poly.pdbx_seq_one_letter_code
_entity_poly.pdbx_strand_id
1 'polypeptide(L)'
;MSLQKLTAALVGGNQEFQLALASLNFDVSLIKMEAPNEYQPLALALPSRREAEAEDGRTHATPRKLQALFSGLYTATPALYAAYGTRASEITTQQLIDAKGSRASGPFAEHTGVEGGSISAAATSGAGAIAVRLLACMLARVFTAAEAIAAWEEIVTLRKEQINAEAASAGMDQVFSLLAAKTPLPRQDLADWDASARAWLRTVDKAMETKQKQLLLIINNNKEVPVNLHGSTFQSIIQA
;
A
#
# COMPACT_ATOMS: atom_id res chain seq x y z
N MET A 1 16.61 -12.31 -21.62
CA MET A 1 16.62 -13.79 -21.68
C MET A 1 15.61 -14.48 -20.74
N SER A 2 15.05 -13.83 -19.71
CA SER A 2 14.10 -14.44 -18.76
C SER A 2 12.64 -14.49 -19.25
N LEU A 3 12.13 -13.38 -19.80
CA LEU A 3 10.73 -13.27 -20.27
C LEU A 3 10.41 -14.19 -21.45
N GLN A 4 11.38 -14.42 -22.35
CA GLN A 4 11.25 -15.33 -23.50
C GLN A 4 11.13 -16.80 -23.06
N LYS A 5 11.79 -17.18 -21.95
CA LYS A 5 11.65 -18.51 -21.34
C LYS A 5 10.29 -18.68 -20.66
N LEU A 6 9.75 -17.62 -20.04
CA LEU A 6 8.37 -17.61 -19.52
C LEU A 6 7.33 -17.79 -20.62
N THR A 7 7.48 -17.06 -21.73
CA THR A 7 6.55 -17.16 -22.87
C THR A 7 6.62 -18.55 -23.50
N ALA A 8 7.80 -19.13 -23.65
CA ALA A 8 7.96 -20.50 -24.14
C ALA A 8 7.36 -21.54 -23.17
N ALA A 9 7.58 -21.39 -21.87
CA ALA A 9 7.05 -22.30 -20.85
C ALA A 9 5.52 -22.21 -20.69
N LEU A 10 4.94 -21.03 -20.92
CA LEU A 10 3.48 -20.87 -20.95
C LEU A 10 2.85 -21.61 -22.15
N VAL A 11 3.55 -21.65 -23.28
CA VAL A 11 3.12 -22.39 -24.48
C VAL A 11 3.39 -23.90 -24.35
N GLY A 12 4.42 -24.29 -23.60
CA GLY A 12 4.84 -25.68 -23.37
C GLY A 12 4.04 -26.46 -22.31
N GLY A 13 3.16 -25.79 -21.55
CA GLY A 13 2.31 -26.39 -20.54
C GLY A 13 2.67 -25.99 -19.09
N ASN A 14 1.66 -25.99 -18.22
CA ASN A 14 1.69 -25.30 -16.93
C ASN A 14 2.78 -25.77 -15.94
N GLN A 15 3.28 -27.01 -16.05
CA GLN A 15 4.35 -27.51 -15.18
C GLN A 15 5.70 -26.85 -15.50
N GLU A 16 6.02 -26.67 -16.78
CA GLU A 16 7.24 -25.96 -17.20
C GLU A 16 7.16 -24.48 -16.85
N PHE A 17 5.96 -23.88 -16.93
CA PHE A 17 5.71 -22.50 -16.51
C PHE A 17 5.97 -22.27 -15.01
N GLN A 18 5.50 -23.17 -14.14
CA GLN A 18 5.77 -23.10 -12.69
C GLN A 18 7.27 -23.25 -12.37
N LEU A 19 7.97 -24.17 -13.05
CA LEU A 19 9.41 -24.35 -12.89
C LEU A 19 10.20 -23.13 -13.40
N ALA A 20 9.77 -22.54 -14.52
CA ALA A 20 10.36 -21.31 -15.05
C ALA A 20 10.16 -20.14 -14.08
N LEU A 21 8.97 -19.97 -13.51
CA LEU A 21 8.69 -18.97 -12.47
C LEU A 21 9.54 -19.17 -11.21
N ALA A 22 9.68 -20.42 -10.74
CA ALA A 22 10.52 -20.72 -9.57
C ALA A 22 12.01 -20.42 -9.82
N SER A 23 12.47 -20.52 -11.07
CA SER A 23 13.84 -20.18 -11.45
C SER A 23 14.09 -18.68 -11.63
N LEU A 24 13.03 -17.85 -11.60
CA LEU A 24 13.16 -16.40 -11.74
C LEU A 24 13.39 -15.72 -10.39
N ASN A 25 14.60 -15.22 -10.22
CA ASN A 25 14.91 -14.22 -9.19
C ASN A 25 14.43 -12.82 -9.62
N PHE A 26 13.16 -12.67 -9.96
CA PHE A 26 12.58 -11.38 -10.29
C PHE A 26 11.93 -10.76 -9.06
N ASP A 27 12.49 -9.65 -8.58
CA ASP A 27 11.87 -8.89 -7.50
C ASP A 27 10.90 -7.86 -8.08
N VAL A 28 9.60 -8.09 -7.85
CA VAL A 28 8.51 -7.19 -8.27
C VAL A 28 8.65 -5.81 -7.63
N SER A 29 9.45 -5.68 -6.57
CA SER A 29 9.78 -4.40 -5.94
C SER A 29 10.60 -3.45 -6.83
N LEU A 30 11.11 -3.87 -7.99
CA LEU A 30 12.00 -3.05 -8.83
C LEU A 30 11.30 -2.19 -9.90
N ILE A 31 9.99 -2.39 -10.15
CA ILE A 31 9.27 -1.66 -11.21
C ILE A 31 8.83 -0.27 -10.72
N LYS A 32 9.55 0.78 -11.13
CA LYS A 32 9.24 2.18 -10.80
C LYS A 32 8.35 2.87 -11.82
N MET A 33 7.33 3.55 -11.31
CA MET A 33 6.48 4.45 -12.07
C MET A 33 6.66 5.88 -11.58
N GLU A 34 6.37 6.83 -12.45
CA GLU A 34 6.28 8.24 -12.08
C GLU A 34 5.07 8.45 -11.14
N ALA A 35 5.28 9.23 -10.08
CA ALA A 35 4.20 9.58 -9.16
C ALA A 35 3.16 10.47 -9.86
N PRO A 36 1.86 10.26 -9.63
CA PRO A 36 0.82 11.15 -10.15
C PRO A 36 1.02 12.59 -9.66
N ASN A 37 0.55 13.56 -10.45
CA ASN A 37 0.74 14.99 -10.19
C ASN A 37 0.25 15.42 -8.80
N GLU A 38 -0.80 14.78 -8.29
CA GLU A 38 -1.39 15.07 -6.99
C GLU A 38 -0.44 14.76 -5.82
N TYR A 39 0.57 13.91 -6.02
CA TYR A 39 1.54 13.47 -5.01
C TYR A 39 2.91 14.14 -5.16
N GLN A 40 3.16 14.86 -6.26
CA GLN A 40 4.44 15.55 -6.48
C GLN A 40 4.80 16.53 -5.35
N PRO A 41 3.89 17.39 -4.85
CA PRO A 41 4.23 18.30 -3.76
C PRO A 41 4.56 17.56 -2.46
N LEU A 42 3.94 16.40 -2.21
CA LEU A 42 4.30 15.53 -1.09
C LEU A 42 5.73 15.02 -1.23
N ALA A 43 6.13 14.52 -2.40
CA ALA A 43 7.48 14.02 -2.65
C ALA A 43 8.53 15.13 -2.39
N LEU A 44 8.28 16.33 -2.91
CA LEU A 44 9.17 17.50 -2.72
C LEU A 44 9.24 18.01 -1.27
N ALA A 45 8.22 17.73 -0.46
CA ALA A 45 8.17 18.14 0.94
C ALA A 45 8.87 17.13 1.89
N LEU A 46 9.25 15.94 1.39
CA LEU A 46 9.94 14.93 2.19
C LEU A 46 11.43 15.25 2.35
N PRO A 47 12.04 14.94 3.51
CA PRO A 47 13.49 14.95 3.65
C PRO A 47 14.14 13.96 2.68
N SER A 48 15.31 14.30 2.12
CA SER A 48 16.03 13.49 1.12
C SER A 48 16.26 12.03 1.54
N ARG A 49 16.43 11.78 2.85
CA ARG A 49 16.53 10.41 3.39
C ARG A 49 15.24 9.61 3.24
N ARG A 50 14.08 10.21 3.54
CA ARG A 50 12.77 9.55 3.42
C ARG A 50 12.37 9.36 1.97
N GLU A 51 12.81 10.25 1.09
CA GLU A 51 12.70 10.08 -0.36
C GLU A 51 13.53 8.86 -0.80
N ALA A 52 14.82 8.78 -0.45
CA ALA A 52 15.65 7.63 -0.78
C ALA A 52 15.13 6.31 -0.18
N GLU A 53 14.64 6.30 1.06
CA GLU A 53 14.00 5.12 1.68
C GLU A 53 12.67 4.75 1.00
N ALA A 54 11.93 5.73 0.47
CA ALA A 54 10.71 5.52 -0.30
C ALA A 54 10.97 5.09 -1.75
N GLU A 55 12.18 5.27 -2.28
CA GLU A 55 12.56 4.88 -3.65
C GLU A 55 13.33 3.56 -3.72
N ASP A 56 14.24 3.32 -2.77
CA ASP A 56 15.16 2.16 -2.81
C ASP A 56 15.13 1.33 -1.51
N GLY A 57 14.42 1.80 -0.48
CA GLY A 57 14.38 1.17 0.85
C GLY A 57 13.32 0.08 1.01
N ARG A 58 13.29 -0.55 2.19
CA ARG A 58 12.27 -1.55 2.55
C ARG A 58 10.84 -0.99 2.50
N THR A 59 10.70 0.30 2.84
CA THR A 59 9.44 1.07 2.78
C THR A 59 8.83 1.08 1.37
N HIS A 60 9.65 0.93 0.34
CA HIS A 60 9.24 0.86 -1.06
C HIS A 60 8.81 -0.54 -1.52
N ALA A 61 9.49 -1.58 -1.01
CA ALA A 61 9.24 -2.95 -1.44
C ALA A 61 7.87 -3.47 -1.00
N THR A 62 7.40 -3.09 0.19
CA THR A 62 6.11 -3.54 0.74
C THR A 62 4.91 -3.13 -0.10
N PRO A 63 4.67 -1.84 -0.41
CA PRO A 63 3.55 -1.42 -1.25
C PRO A 63 3.52 -2.09 -2.63
N ARG A 64 4.68 -2.34 -3.25
CA ARG A 64 4.76 -3.05 -4.55
C ARG A 64 4.37 -4.51 -4.46
N LYS A 65 4.92 -5.21 -3.46
CA LYS A 65 4.57 -6.62 -3.21
C LYS A 65 3.08 -6.76 -2.93
N LEU A 66 2.52 -5.87 -2.10
CA LEU A 66 1.09 -5.85 -1.82
C LEU A 66 0.27 -5.51 -3.08
N GLN A 67 0.63 -4.48 -3.85
CA GLN A 67 -0.06 -4.17 -5.10
C GLN A 67 -0.10 -5.36 -6.07
N ALA A 68 1.01 -6.07 -6.23
CA ALA A 68 1.08 -7.23 -7.10
C ALA A 68 0.21 -8.39 -6.58
N LEU A 69 0.19 -8.63 -5.26
CA LEU A 69 -0.69 -9.62 -4.62
C LEU A 69 -2.18 -9.30 -4.79
N PHE A 70 -2.56 -8.03 -4.65
CA PHE A 70 -3.95 -7.57 -4.74
C PHE A 70 -4.35 -7.11 -6.15
N SER A 71 -3.48 -7.31 -7.14
CA SER A 71 -3.80 -6.99 -8.53
C SER A 71 -5.07 -7.72 -8.97
N GLY A 72 -5.98 -6.97 -9.61
CA GLY A 72 -7.28 -7.48 -10.07
C GLY A 72 -8.38 -7.56 -9.00
N LEU A 73 -8.11 -7.25 -7.73
CA LEU A 73 -9.13 -7.28 -6.67
C LEU A 73 -9.76 -5.92 -6.35
N TYR A 74 -9.07 -4.82 -6.65
CA TYR A 74 -9.57 -3.49 -6.35
C TYR A 74 -10.33 -2.90 -7.54
N THR A 75 -11.43 -2.21 -7.26
CA THR A 75 -12.11 -1.37 -8.26
C THR A 75 -11.32 -0.08 -8.45
N ALA A 76 -11.08 0.32 -9.70
CA ALA A 76 -10.36 1.56 -9.97
C ALA A 76 -11.19 2.78 -9.53
N THR A 77 -10.73 3.47 -8.47
CA THR A 77 -11.34 4.71 -7.97
C THR A 77 -10.40 5.90 -8.16
N PRO A 78 -10.13 6.35 -9.41
CA PRO A 78 -9.12 7.38 -9.69
C PRO A 78 -9.41 8.71 -8.99
N ALA A 79 -10.69 9.10 -8.89
CA ALA A 79 -11.08 10.33 -8.18
C ALA A 79 -10.73 10.27 -6.68
N LEU A 80 -10.88 9.11 -6.04
CA LEU A 80 -10.48 8.91 -4.64
C LEU A 80 -8.96 8.97 -4.49
N TYR A 81 -8.22 8.36 -5.41
CA TYR A 81 -6.76 8.37 -5.40
C TYR A 81 -6.20 9.79 -5.59
N ALA A 82 -6.79 10.57 -6.51
CA ALA A 82 -6.43 11.96 -6.73
C ALA A 82 -6.74 12.82 -5.49
N ALA A 83 -7.96 12.71 -4.95
CA ALA A 83 -8.37 13.45 -3.75
C ALA A 83 -7.48 13.13 -2.53
N TYR A 84 -7.10 11.86 -2.36
CA TYR A 84 -6.16 11.44 -1.33
C TYR A 84 -4.78 12.07 -1.53
N GLY A 85 -4.24 12.03 -2.76
CA GLY A 85 -2.94 12.63 -3.10
C GLY A 85 -2.91 14.12 -2.84
N THR A 86 -3.90 14.86 -3.36
CA THR A 86 -4.01 16.31 -3.16
C THR A 86 -4.04 16.65 -1.68
N ARG A 87 -4.86 15.93 -0.89
CA ARG A 87 -4.95 16.17 0.55
C ARG A 87 -3.67 15.80 1.30
N ALA A 88 -3.02 14.70 0.91
CA ALA A 88 -1.77 14.28 1.53
C ALA A 88 -0.67 15.32 1.29
N SER A 89 -0.59 15.83 0.06
CA SER A 89 0.29 16.93 -0.35
C SER A 89 0.01 18.21 0.45
N GLU A 90 -1.24 18.68 0.49
CA GLU A 90 -1.66 19.86 1.26
C GLU A 90 -1.23 19.78 2.74
N ILE A 91 -1.54 18.66 3.40
CA ILE A 91 -1.22 18.46 4.82
C ILE A 91 0.30 18.45 5.03
N THR A 92 1.04 17.74 4.19
CA THR A 92 2.49 17.61 4.34
C THR A 92 3.18 18.95 4.12
N THR A 93 2.78 19.71 3.10
CA THR A 93 3.31 21.05 2.83
C THR A 93 2.99 22.02 3.98
N GLN A 94 1.76 22.00 4.50
CA GLN A 94 1.37 22.86 5.63
C GLN A 94 2.18 22.53 6.89
N GLN A 95 2.32 21.24 7.22
CA GLN A 95 3.10 20.82 8.39
C GLN A 95 4.60 21.14 8.25
N LEU A 96 5.14 21.12 7.03
CA LEU A 96 6.52 21.55 6.78
C LEU A 96 6.69 23.05 7.05
N ILE A 97 5.71 23.88 6.66
CA ILE A 97 5.69 25.32 6.95
C ILE A 97 5.66 25.53 8.47
N ASP A 98 4.76 24.83 9.18
CA ASP A 98 4.62 24.93 10.63
C ASP A 98 5.89 24.46 11.37
N ALA A 99 6.55 23.41 10.86
CA ALA A 99 7.76 22.84 11.46
C ALA A 99 9.01 23.73 11.29
N LYS A 100 9.14 24.46 10.18
CA LYS A 100 10.25 25.42 9.97
C LYS A 100 10.26 26.57 11.00
N GLY A 101 9.12 26.84 11.66
CA GLY A 101 9.03 27.76 12.79
C GLY A 101 9.56 27.20 14.11
N SER A 102 9.74 25.87 14.22
CA SER A 102 10.17 25.18 15.44
C SER A 102 11.65 24.77 15.35
N ARG A 103 12.54 25.51 16.02
CA ARG A 103 14.00 25.19 16.10
C ARG A 103 14.31 23.93 16.93
N ALA A 104 13.32 23.11 17.28
CA ALA A 104 13.39 22.17 18.39
C ALA A 104 13.85 20.74 18.05
N SER A 105 14.01 20.35 16.78
CA SER A 105 14.24 18.93 16.47
C SER A 105 15.65 18.41 16.70
N GLY A 106 16.65 19.28 16.95
CA GLY A 106 18.00 18.89 17.38
C GLY A 106 18.62 17.74 16.55
N PRO A 107 19.34 16.78 17.17
CA PRO A 107 19.98 15.66 16.46
C PRO A 107 18.99 14.65 15.85
N PHE A 108 17.68 14.77 16.12
CA PHE A 108 16.64 13.89 15.58
C PHE A 108 15.84 14.54 14.45
N ALA A 109 16.27 15.69 13.93
CA ALA A 109 15.57 16.43 12.89
C ALA A 109 15.17 15.56 11.68
N GLU A 110 16.04 14.63 11.27
CA GLU A 110 15.77 13.69 10.16
C GLU A 110 14.73 12.61 10.49
N HIS A 111 14.49 12.36 11.78
CA HIS A 111 13.51 11.38 12.27
C HIS A 111 12.18 12.03 12.65
N THR A 112 12.13 13.36 12.72
CA THR A 112 10.91 14.13 13.00
C THR A 112 10.21 14.57 11.72
N GLY A 113 8.88 14.67 11.75
CA GLY A 113 8.08 15.19 10.64
C GLY A 113 7.02 14.21 10.15
N VAL A 114 6.23 14.68 9.19
CA VAL A 114 5.08 13.97 8.63
C VAL A 114 5.51 12.68 7.94
N GLU A 115 4.82 11.58 8.24
CA GLU A 115 5.05 10.30 7.60
C GLU A 115 4.44 10.28 6.19
N GLY A 116 5.25 10.63 5.19
CA GLY A 116 4.86 10.59 3.77
C GLY A 116 5.65 9.58 2.93
N GLY A 117 6.68 8.92 3.50
CA GLY A 117 7.53 7.98 2.75
C GLY A 117 6.72 6.80 2.17
N SER A 118 5.89 6.15 2.98
CA SER A 118 5.01 5.06 2.49
C SER A 118 3.94 5.52 1.49
N ILE A 119 3.53 6.79 1.55
CA ILE A 119 2.55 7.37 0.62
C ILE A 119 3.23 7.63 -0.73
N SER A 120 4.43 8.22 -0.71
CA SER A 120 5.25 8.42 -1.91
C SER A 120 5.60 7.08 -2.56
N ALA A 121 6.04 6.09 -1.77
CA ALA A 121 6.29 4.73 -2.24
C ALA A 121 5.04 4.09 -2.88
N ALA A 122 3.85 4.27 -2.30
CA ALA A 122 2.62 3.79 -2.90
C ALA A 122 2.32 4.51 -4.23
N ALA A 123 2.50 5.83 -4.28
CA ALA A 123 2.27 6.64 -5.48
C ALA A 123 3.19 6.25 -6.65
N THR A 124 4.46 5.93 -6.39
CA THR A 124 5.44 5.47 -7.40
C THR A 124 5.37 3.97 -7.72
N SER A 125 4.50 3.24 -7.01
CA SER A 125 4.22 1.81 -7.26
C SER A 125 2.97 1.63 -8.10
N GLY A 126 1.99 2.54 -7.95
CA GLY A 126 0.83 2.66 -8.81
C GLY A 126 -0.50 2.67 -8.09
N ALA A 127 -1.58 2.75 -8.88
CA ALA A 127 -2.94 2.93 -8.37
C ALA A 127 -3.35 1.82 -7.38
N GLY A 128 -2.91 0.57 -7.61
CA GLY A 128 -3.17 -0.53 -6.70
C GLY A 128 -2.47 -0.37 -5.35
N ALA A 129 -1.23 0.11 -5.31
CA ALA A 129 -0.55 0.40 -4.05
C ALA A 129 -1.22 1.55 -3.28
N ILE A 130 -1.75 2.56 -3.98
CA ILE A 130 -2.55 3.62 -3.35
C ILE A 130 -3.82 3.03 -2.72
N ALA A 131 -4.52 2.14 -3.42
CA ALA A 131 -5.70 1.45 -2.89
C ALA A 131 -5.37 0.66 -1.62
N VAL A 132 -4.29 -0.13 -1.66
CA VAL A 132 -3.80 -0.89 -0.50
C VAL A 132 -3.37 0.06 0.64
N ARG A 133 -2.80 1.23 0.34
CA ARG A 133 -2.45 2.24 1.34
C ARG A 133 -3.68 2.81 2.04
N LEU A 134 -4.78 3.02 1.31
CA LEU A 134 -6.06 3.44 1.88
C LEU A 134 -6.67 2.33 2.74
N LEU A 135 -6.60 1.08 2.30
CA LEU A 135 -7.00 -0.07 3.12
C LEU A 135 -6.19 -0.14 4.41
N ALA A 136 -4.88 0.10 4.36
CA ALA A 136 -4.03 0.16 5.55
C ALA A 136 -4.49 1.25 6.53
N CYS A 137 -4.90 2.41 6.01
CA CYS A 137 -5.51 3.46 6.84
C CYS A 137 -6.83 3.00 7.47
N MET A 138 -7.68 2.28 6.74
CA MET A 138 -8.94 1.75 7.29
C MET A 138 -8.69 0.74 8.40
N LEU A 139 -7.81 -0.24 8.18
CA LEU A 139 -7.46 -1.24 9.19
C LEU A 139 -6.84 -0.58 10.44
N ALA A 140 -5.97 0.41 10.25
CA ALA A 140 -5.37 1.17 11.34
C ALA A 140 -6.39 1.97 12.19
N ARG A 141 -7.54 2.32 11.61
CA ARG A 141 -8.65 3.00 12.31
C ARG A 141 -9.52 2.05 13.12
N VAL A 142 -9.77 0.87 12.58
CA VAL A 142 -10.74 -0.10 13.14
C VAL A 142 -10.07 -0.99 14.18
N PHE A 143 -8.82 -1.39 13.94
CA PHE A 143 -8.13 -2.39 14.73
C PHE A 143 -6.96 -1.81 15.53
N THR A 144 -6.65 -2.46 16.66
CA THR A 144 -5.37 -2.26 17.34
C THR A 144 -4.20 -2.69 16.45
N ALA A 145 -2.97 -2.29 16.77
CA ALA A 145 -1.80 -2.64 15.97
C ALA A 145 -1.63 -4.16 15.83
N ALA A 146 -1.80 -4.91 16.92
CA ALA A 146 -1.68 -6.37 16.90
C ALA A 146 -2.73 -7.03 16.00
N GLU A 147 -3.98 -6.58 16.09
CA GLU A 147 -5.10 -7.08 15.28
C GLU A 147 -4.93 -6.72 13.80
N ALA A 148 -4.51 -5.49 13.47
CA ALA A 148 -4.28 -5.07 12.10
C ALA A 148 -3.14 -5.86 11.43
N ILE A 149 -2.05 -6.12 12.17
CA ILE A 149 -0.93 -6.93 11.68
C ILE A 149 -1.39 -8.38 11.45
N ALA A 150 -2.16 -8.95 12.38
CA ALA A 150 -2.71 -10.30 12.23
C ALA A 150 -3.66 -10.39 11.02
N ALA A 151 -4.51 -9.37 10.82
CA ALA A 151 -5.39 -9.28 9.66
C ALA A 151 -4.57 -9.20 8.36
N TRP A 152 -3.51 -8.38 8.31
CA TRP A 152 -2.63 -8.32 7.14
C TRP A 152 -1.97 -9.67 6.83
N GLU A 153 -1.47 -10.38 7.85
CA GLU A 153 -0.90 -11.72 7.66
C GLU A 153 -1.93 -12.71 7.12
N GLU A 154 -3.14 -12.71 7.69
CA GLU A 154 -4.23 -13.57 7.25
C GLU A 154 -4.56 -13.30 5.77
N ILE A 155 -4.79 -12.03 5.41
CA ILE A 155 -5.17 -11.65 4.04
C ILE A 155 -4.05 -11.97 3.06
N VAL A 156 -2.79 -11.68 3.40
CA VAL A 156 -1.63 -12.01 2.55
C VAL A 156 -1.50 -13.51 2.38
N THR A 157 -1.67 -14.29 3.44
CA THR A 157 -1.56 -15.76 3.39
C THR A 157 -2.66 -16.35 2.52
N LEU A 158 -3.92 -16.01 2.78
CA LEU A 158 -5.07 -16.48 2.00
C LEU A 158 -4.98 -16.05 0.54
N ARG A 159 -4.54 -14.81 0.26
CA ARG A 159 -4.37 -14.35 -1.12
C ARG A 159 -3.28 -15.11 -1.86
N LYS A 160 -2.17 -15.42 -1.19
CA LYS A 160 -1.10 -16.26 -1.76
C LYS A 160 -1.59 -17.67 -2.06
N GLU A 161 -2.36 -18.28 -1.15
CA GLU A 161 -2.96 -19.59 -1.36
C GLU A 161 -3.91 -19.57 -2.56
N GLN A 162 -4.77 -18.56 -2.66
CA GLN A 162 -5.68 -18.39 -3.79
C GLN A 162 -4.92 -18.27 -5.12
N ILE A 163 -3.91 -17.41 -5.20
CA ILE A 163 -3.09 -17.24 -6.41
C ILE A 163 -2.39 -18.56 -6.78
N ASN A 164 -1.90 -19.32 -5.80
CA ASN A 164 -1.26 -20.61 -6.06
C ASN A 164 -2.27 -21.69 -6.52
N ALA A 165 -3.51 -21.66 -6.05
CA ALA A 165 -4.56 -22.56 -6.49
C ALA A 165 -5.01 -22.27 -7.94
N GLU A 166 -5.08 -20.98 -8.29
CA GLU A 166 -5.46 -20.50 -9.64
C GLU A 166 -4.28 -20.59 -10.64
N ALA A 167 -3.07 -20.92 -10.16
CA ALA A 167 -1.85 -20.92 -10.94
C ALA A 167 -1.83 -21.93 -12.10
N ALA A 168 -2.63 -22.99 -12.01
CA ALA A 168 -2.79 -23.99 -13.06
C ALA A 168 -3.58 -23.49 -14.27
N SER A 169 -4.26 -22.35 -14.18
CA SER A 169 -5.00 -21.71 -15.28
C SER A 169 -4.46 -20.33 -15.62
N ALA A 170 -3.29 -19.97 -15.09
CA ALA A 170 -2.79 -18.60 -15.15
C ALA A 170 -2.25 -18.21 -16.53
N GLY A 171 -2.67 -17.02 -17.00
CA GLY A 171 -2.14 -16.38 -18.21
C GLY A 171 -0.96 -15.45 -17.94
N MET A 172 -0.44 -14.83 -19.00
CA MET A 172 0.66 -13.84 -18.91
C MET A 172 0.32 -12.63 -18.02
N ASP A 173 -0.95 -12.28 -17.94
CA ASP A 173 -1.51 -11.20 -17.13
C ASP A 173 -1.37 -11.45 -15.62
N GLN A 174 -1.22 -12.72 -15.20
CA GLN A 174 -1.14 -13.13 -13.79
C GLN A 174 0.29 -13.41 -13.32
N VAL A 175 1.28 -13.25 -14.20
CA VAL A 175 2.71 -13.51 -13.91
C VAL A 175 3.21 -12.71 -12.71
N PHE A 176 2.84 -11.42 -12.60
CA PHE A 176 3.26 -10.58 -11.48
C PHE A 176 2.64 -11.02 -10.15
N SER A 177 1.39 -11.45 -10.16
CA SER A 177 0.68 -11.97 -8.98
C SER A 177 1.32 -13.29 -8.51
N LEU A 178 1.66 -14.17 -9.45
CA LEU A 178 2.36 -15.43 -9.17
C LEU A 178 3.75 -15.21 -8.58
N LEU A 179 4.54 -14.30 -9.16
CA LEU A 179 5.86 -13.94 -8.62
C LEU A 179 5.75 -13.31 -7.23
N ALA A 180 4.79 -12.40 -7.03
CA ALA A 180 4.54 -11.79 -5.74
C ALA A 180 4.09 -12.82 -4.69
N ALA A 181 3.34 -13.86 -5.09
CA ALA A 181 2.94 -14.93 -4.20
C ALA A 181 4.12 -15.76 -3.67
N LYS A 182 5.19 -15.91 -4.47
CA LYS A 182 6.44 -16.57 -4.06
C LYS A 182 7.36 -15.67 -3.24
N THR A 183 7.20 -14.36 -3.33
CA THR A 183 8.06 -13.41 -2.63
C THR A 183 7.75 -13.38 -1.13
N PRO A 184 8.75 -13.49 -0.24
CA PRO A 184 8.52 -13.37 1.19
C PRO A 184 8.06 -11.94 1.54
N LEU A 185 7.04 -11.88 2.40
CA LEU A 185 6.55 -10.67 3.03
C LEU A 185 6.52 -10.92 4.54
N PRO A 186 7.64 -10.69 5.24
CA PRO A 186 7.75 -10.91 6.68
C PRO A 186 6.71 -10.11 7.48
N ARG A 187 6.32 -10.64 8.65
CA ARG A 187 5.46 -9.93 9.61
C ARG A 187 5.99 -8.54 9.94
N GLN A 188 7.31 -8.37 10.04
CA GLN A 188 7.94 -7.08 10.34
C GLN A 188 7.62 -6.04 9.25
N ASP A 189 7.66 -6.42 7.97
CA ASP A 189 7.33 -5.51 6.86
C ASP A 189 5.86 -5.06 6.93
N LEU A 190 4.96 -5.96 7.36
CA LEU A 190 3.55 -5.64 7.61
C LEU A 190 3.35 -4.74 8.84
N ALA A 191 4.15 -4.95 9.89
CA ALA A 191 4.15 -4.12 11.08
C ALA A 191 4.63 -2.70 10.77
N ASP A 192 5.69 -2.55 9.98
CA ASP A 192 6.20 -1.25 9.55
C ASP A 192 5.19 -0.53 8.63
N TRP A 193 4.50 -1.28 7.78
CA TRP A 193 3.41 -0.77 6.93
C TRP A 193 2.22 -0.22 7.75
N ASP A 194 1.73 -0.98 8.73
CA ASP A 194 0.67 -0.54 9.64
C ASP A 194 1.13 0.64 10.52
N ALA A 195 2.36 0.61 11.03
CA ALA A 195 2.93 1.70 11.83
C ALA A 195 3.00 3.01 11.02
N SER A 196 3.41 2.93 9.75
CA SER A 196 3.43 4.09 8.85
C SER A 196 2.02 4.61 8.55
N ALA A 197 1.03 3.72 8.42
CA ALA A 197 -0.37 4.12 8.29
C ALA A 197 -0.88 4.86 9.53
N ARG A 198 -0.60 4.35 10.73
CA ARG A 198 -0.98 5.00 11.99
C ARG A 198 -0.27 6.34 12.20
N ALA A 199 1.02 6.41 11.89
CA ALA A 199 1.78 7.66 12.00
C ALA A 199 1.18 8.75 11.11
N TRP A 200 0.84 8.40 9.86
CA TRP A 200 0.13 9.31 8.96
C TRP A 200 -1.23 9.75 9.52
N LEU A 201 -2.06 8.81 10.00
CA LEU A 201 -3.39 9.13 10.51
C LEU A 201 -3.33 10.06 11.73
N ARG A 202 -2.34 9.92 12.62
CA ARG A 202 -2.15 10.83 13.76
C ARG A 202 -1.88 12.27 13.29
N THR A 203 -1.11 12.44 12.22
CA THR A 203 -0.88 13.77 11.63
C THR A 203 -2.17 14.31 11.00
N VAL A 204 -2.88 13.49 10.23
CA VAL A 204 -4.12 13.90 9.55
C VAL A 204 -5.21 14.26 10.54
N ASP A 205 -5.38 13.49 11.61
CA ASP A 205 -6.40 13.74 12.65
C ASP A 205 -6.19 15.09 13.30
N LYS A 206 -4.93 15.44 13.59
CA LYS A 206 -4.59 16.74 14.13
C LYS A 206 -4.83 17.86 13.11
N ALA A 207 -4.41 17.66 11.85
CA ALA A 207 -4.52 18.69 10.81
C ALA A 207 -5.97 18.92 10.32
N MET A 208 -6.82 17.90 10.40
CA MET A 208 -8.17 17.88 9.82
C MET A 208 -9.27 17.65 10.87
N GLU A 209 -8.97 17.87 12.15
CA GLU A 209 -9.85 17.58 13.29
C GLU A 209 -11.29 18.09 13.08
N THR A 210 -11.45 19.35 12.66
CA THR A 210 -12.76 19.96 12.42
C THR A 210 -13.52 19.24 11.30
N LYS A 211 -12.87 18.96 10.18
CA LYS A 211 -13.48 18.28 9.03
C LYS A 211 -13.85 16.83 9.38
N GLN A 212 -13.01 16.16 10.17
CA GLN A 212 -13.25 14.81 10.65
C GLN A 212 -14.46 14.76 11.59
N LYS A 213 -14.57 15.71 12.54
CA LYS A 213 -15.75 15.82 13.42
C LYS A 213 -17.03 16.03 12.61
N GLN A 214 -17.00 16.91 11.60
CA GLN A 214 -18.15 17.13 10.72
C GLN A 214 -18.54 15.85 9.95
N LEU A 215 -17.57 15.13 9.39
CA LEU A 215 -17.82 13.86 8.71
C LEU A 215 -18.46 12.84 9.65
N LEU A 216 -17.90 12.67 10.86
CA LEU A 216 -18.45 11.73 11.85
C LEU A 216 -19.86 12.10 12.30
N LEU A 217 -20.18 13.39 12.41
CA LEU A 217 -21.56 13.82 12.70
C LEU A 217 -22.53 13.41 11.58
N ILE A 218 -22.13 13.56 10.31
CA ILE A 218 -22.95 13.15 9.17
C ILE A 218 -23.15 11.63 9.17
N ILE A 219 -22.07 10.85 9.36
CA ILE A 219 -22.12 9.38 9.38
C ILE A 219 -22.99 8.90 10.55
N ASN A 220 -22.78 9.41 11.76
CA ASN A 220 -23.53 8.97 12.95
C ASN A 220 -25.01 9.33 12.88
N ASN A 221 -25.35 10.41 12.17
CA ASN A 221 -26.74 10.79 11.92
C ASN A 221 -27.39 9.93 10.83
N ASN A 222 -26.61 9.30 9.94
CA ASN A 222 -27.07 8.40 8.89
C ASN A 222 -26.79 6.93 9.27
N LYS A 223 -27.62 6.36 10.15
CA LYS A 223 -27.45 5.01 10.76
C LYS A 223 -27.54 3.80 9.81
N GLU A 224 -27.54 3.96 8.49
CA GLU A 224 -27.97 2.92 7.54
C GLU A 224 -26.95 2.58 6.44
N VAL A 225 -25.63 2.64 6.69
CA VAL A 225 -24.65 2.18 5.70
C VAL A 225 -23.82 1.02 6.25
N PRO A 226 -24.31 -0.23 6.19
CA PRO A 226 -23.46 -1.40 6.42
C PRO A 226 -22.38 -1.46 5.34
N VAL A 227 -21.12 -1.62 5.74
CA VAL A 227 -19.98 -1.77 4.80
C VAL A 227 -20.08 -3.11 4.05
N ASN A 228 -20.40 -4.19 4.77
CA ASN A 228 -20.87 -5.48 4.25
C ASN A 228 -21.39 -6.37 5.40
N LEU A 229 -21.86 -7.58 5.08
CA LEU A 229 -22.47 -8.54 6.03
C LEU A 229 -21.77 -9.91 6.03
N HIS A 230 -20.50 -10.00 5.63
CA HIS A 230 -19.80 -11.28 5.51
C HIS A 230 -19.26 -11.78 6.86
N GLY A 231 -19.27 -13.11 7.04
CA GLY A 231 -18.82 -13.77 8.29
C GLY A 231 -17.31 -13.96 8.41
N SER A 232 -16.53 -13.74 7.34
CA SER A 232 -15.07 -13.85 7.38
C SER A 232 -14.41 -12.48 7.17
N THR A 233 -13.37 -12.19 7.96
CA THR A 233 -12.59 -10.94 7.90
C THR A 233 -12.00 -10.74 6.52
N PHE A 234 -11.45 -11.82 5.93
CA PHE A 234 -10.90 -11.79 4.58
C PHE A 234 -11.94 -11.40 3.51
N GLN A 235 -13.09 -12.07 3.44
CA GLN A 235 -14.11 -11.73 2.44
C GLN A 235 -14.67 -10.33 2.66
N SER A 236 -14.85 -9.95 3.93
CA SER A 236 -15.29 -8.60 4.28
C SER A 236 -14.31 -7.53 3.80
N ILE A 237 -13.00 -7.80 3.79
CA ILE A 237 -11.99 -6.82 3.36
C ILE A 237 -11.82 -6.81 1.84
N ILE A 238 -11.89 -7.96 1.18
CA ILE A 238 -11.75 -8.04 -0.28
C ILE A 238 -13.00 -7.49 -1.01
N GLN A 239 -14.18 -7.58 -0.40
CA GLN A 239 -15.45 -7.17 -1.02
C GLN A 239 -15.96 -5.80 -0.54
N ALA A 240 -15.29 -5.17 0.44
CA ALA A 240 -15.56 -3.79 0.86
C ALA A 240 -14.98 -2.77 -0.14
#